data_AF-A0A379XUH6-F1
#
_entry.id   AF-A0A379XUH6-F1
#
_cell.length_a   1.000
_cell.length_b   1.000
_cell.length_c   1.000
_cell.angle_alpha   90.00
_cell.angle_beta   90.00
_cell.angle_gamma   90.00
#
_symmetry.space_group_name_H-M   'P 1'
#
loop_
_entity.id
_entity.type
_entity.pdbx_description
1 polymer ?
#
loop_
_entity_poly.entity_id
_entity_poly.type
_entity_poly.pdbx_seq_one_letter_code
_entity_poly.pdbx_strand_id
1 'polypeptide(L)'
;MALNEGQIVTLAVDEIIETISAITPMAQKAKKYTPPAASMQRSSNTIWMPVEQESPTQEGWDLTDKATGLLELNVAVNMGEPDNDFFQLRADDLRDETAYRHRIQSAARKLANNVELKVANMAAEMGSLVITSPDAIGTNTADAWNFVADAEELMFSRELNRDMGTSYFFNPQDYKKAGYDLTKRDIFGRIPEEAYRDGTIQRQVAGFDDVLRSPKLPVLTKSTATGITVSGAQSFKPVAWQLDNDGNKVNVDNRFCYRHPVCNYRPETRRQNFVYWREVPWSDG
;
A
#
# COMPACT_ATOMS: atom_id res chain seq x y z
N MET A 1 0.12 -44.05 -54.18
CA MET A 1 1.04 -42.97 -54.59
C MET A 1 1.80 -42.54 -53.35
N ALA A 2 3.10 -42.81 -53.27
CA ALA A 2 3.96 -42.31 -52.21
C ALA A 2 4.63 -41.03 -52.73
N LEU A 3 4.41 -39.91 -52.03
CA LEU A 3 5.01 -38.62 -52.35
C LEU A 3 6.15 -38.38 -51.36
N ASN A 4 7.37 -38.31 -51.87
CA ASN A 4 8.55 -37.95 -51.09
C ASN A 4 8.89 -36.50 -51.41
N GLU A 5 8.58 -35.60 -50.50
CA GLU A 5 8.88 -34.17 -50.61
C GLU A 5 9.70 -33.66 -49.43
N GLY A 6 10.37 -32.51 -49.65
CA GLY A 6 11.12 -31.83 -48.60
C GLY A 6 10.20 -31.39 -47.48
N GLN A 7 10.56 -31.72 -46.25
CA GLN A 7 9.78 -31.32 -45.07
C GLN A 7 9.91 -29.80 -44.89
N ILE A 8 8.77 -29.13 -44.74
CA ILE A 8 8.72 -27.70 -44.42
C ILE A 8 8.25 -27.48 -42.98
N VAL A 9 8.65 -26.36 -42.39
CA VAL A 9 8.14 -25.88 -41.10
C VAL A 9 7.28 -24.66 -41.36
N THR A 10 5.99 -24.77 -41.07
CA THR A 10 5.05 -23.66 -41.17
C THR A 10 4.84 -23.04 -39.79
N LEU A 11 4.97 -21.72 -39.71
CA LEU A 11 4.70 -20.94 -38.50
C LEU A 11 3.54 -19.98 -38.80
N ALA A 12 2.43 -20.14 -38.08
CA ALA A 12 1.29 -19.23 -38.15
C ALA A 12 1.60 -17.97 -37.31
N VAL A 13 2.21 -16.96 -37.95
CA VAL A 13 2.65 -15.72 -37.28
C VAL A 13 1.46 -14.90 -36.76
N ASP A 14 0.30 -14.99 -37.41
CA ASP A 14 -0.89 -14.20 -37.09
C ASP A 14 -1.65 -14.69 -35.85
N GLU A 15 -1.52 -15.99 -35.51
CA GLU A 15 -2.19 -16.60 -34.37
C GLU A 15 -1.33 -16.45 -33.11
N ILE A 16 -1.53 -15.35 -32.37
CA ILE A 16 -0.83 -15.09 -31.12
C ILE A 16 -1.55 -15.74 -29.93
N ILE A 17 -0.83 -16.56 -29.16
CA ILE A 17 -1.34 -17.13 -27.91
C ILE A 17 -1.26 -16.08 -26.81
N GLU A 18 -2.39 -15.50 -26.44
CA GLU A 18 -2.49 -14.56 -25.32
C GLU A 18 -2.44 -15.30 -23.97
N THR A 19 -1.30 -15.25 -23.31
CA THR A 19 -1.05 -16.04 -22.07
C THR A 19 -1.31 -15.28 -20.78
N ILE A 20 -1.30 -13.95 -20.79
CA ILE A 20 -1.39 -13.13 -19.57
C ILE A 20 -2.31 -11.92 -19.75
N SER A 21 -3.12 -11.67 -18.72
CA SER A 21 -3.90 -10.44 -18.55
C SER A 21 -3.49 -9.74 -17.27
N ALA A 22 -3.11 -8.47 -17.38
CA ALA A 22 -2.69 -7.65 -16.25
C ALA A 22 -3.87 -6.81 -15.75
N ILE A 23 -4.18 -6.95 -14.45
CA ILE A 23 -5.20 -6.15 -13.76
C ILE A 23 -4.50 -5.11 -12.89
N THR A 24 -4.96 -3.85 -12.91
CA THR A 24 -4.38 -2.71 -12.16
C THR A 24 -5.44 -1.88 -11.41
N PRO A 25 -6.13 -2.46 -10.41
CA PRO A 25 -7.24 -1.79 -9.73
C PRO A 25 -6.78 -0.65 -8.80
N MET A 26 -5.63 -0.75 -8.13
CA MET A 26 -5.16 0.30 -7.20
C MET A 26 -4.70 1.54 -7.95
N ALA A 27 -3.98 1.37 -9.07
CA ALA A 27 -3.50 2.47 -9.90
C ALA A 27 -4.64 3.25 -10.59
N GLN A 28 -5.80 2.61 -10.80
CA GLN A 28 -7.00 3.29 -11.31
C GLN A 28 -7.71 4.12 -10.22
N LYS A 29 -7.65 3.70 -8.96
CA LYS A 29 -8.25 4.43 -7.83
C LYS A 29 -7.37 5.57 -7.33
N ALA A 30 -6.04 5.45 -7.43
CA ALA A 30 -5.12 6.50 -7.02
C ALA A 30 -5.28 7.77 -7.89
N LYS A 31 -5.49 8.92 -7.24
CA LYS A 31 -5.53 10.22 -7.92
C LYS A 31 -4.14 10.59 -8.46
N LYS A 32 -4.12 11.26 -9.61
CA LYS A 32 -2.90 11.71 -10.27
C LYS A 32 -2.83 13.23 -10.22
N TYR A 33 -1.64 13.75 -9.95
CA TYR A 33 -1.39 15.18 -9.89
C TYR A 33 -0.11 15.51 -10.67
N THR A 34 -0.21 16.46 -11.59
CA THR A 34 0.91 16.90 -12.44
C THR A 34 1.20 18.38 -12.16
N PRO A 35 2.17 18.69 -11.28
CA PRO A 35 2.55 20.08 -10.98
C PRO A 35 3.26 20.74 -12.18
N PRO A 36 3.36 22.07 -12.21
CA PRO A 36 4.08 22.79 -13.26
C PRO A 36 5.57 22.39 -13.30
N ALA A 37 6.05 21.98 -14.48
CA ALA A 37 7.38 21.39 -14.65
C ALA A 37 8.53 22.33 -14.24
N ALA A 38 8.42 23.62 -14.54
CA ALA A 38 9.49 24.58 -14.28
C ALA A 38 9.76 24.78 -12.78
N SER A 39 8.72 24.81 -11.94
CA SER A 39 8.90 24.92 -10.49
C SER A 39 9.41 23.61 -9.90
N MET A 40 8.91 22.47 -10.40
CA MET A 40 9.33 21.14 -9.96
C MET A 40 10.83 20.90 -10.24
N GLN A 41 11.34 21.37 -11.37
CA GLN A 41 12.77 21.32 -11.69
C GLN A 41 13.62 22.16 -10.71
N ARG A 42 13.12 23.33 -10.29
CA ARG A 42 13.84 24.22 -9.37
C ARG A 42 13.80 23.70 -7.92
N SER A 43 12.72 23.06 -7.51
CA SER A 43 12.57 22.48 -6.18
C SER A 43 13.14 21.06 -6.06
N SER A 44 13.96 20.63 -7.03
CA SER A 44 14.56 19.29 -7.06
C SER A 44 13.54 18.17 -6.89
N ASN A 45 12.41 18.29 -7.59
CA ASN A 45 11.31 17.33 -7.61
C ASN A 45 10.58 17.11 -6.27
N THR A 46 10.62 18.08 -5.35
CA THR A 46 9.86 18.03 -4.09
C THR A 46 8.85 19.16 -4.01
N ILE A 47 7.66 18.88 -3.47
CA ILE A 47 6.63 19.88 -3.12
C ILE A 47 6.21 19.63 -1.67
N TRP A 48 6.10 20.71 -0.90
CA TRP A 48 5.58 20.67 0.47
C TRP A 48 4.10 21.05 0.47
N MET A 49 3.28 20.25 1.14
CA MET A 49 1.86 20.49 1.33
C MET A 49 1.55 20.67 2.82
N PRO A 50 0.74 21.66 3.20
CA PRO A 50 0.33 21.85 4.58
C PRO A 50 -0.67 20.76 5.00
N VAL A 51 -0.64 20.41 6.29
CA VAL A 51 -1.65 19.58 6.96
C VAL A 51 -2.73 20.49 7.55
N GLU A 52 -3.93 19.97 7.77
CA GLU A 52 -5.01 20.73 8.40
C GLU A 52 -4.63 21.26 9.80
N GLN A 53 -5.21 22.41 10.15
CA GLN A 53 -4.91 23.07 11.41
C GLN A 53 -5.74 22.47 12.55
N GLU A 54 -5.05 21.99 13.58
CA GLU A 54 -5.65 21.66 14.87
C GLU A 54 -5.38 22.79 15.89
N SER A 55 -6.34 23.08 16.76
CA SER A 55 -6.25 24.17 17.74
C SER A 55 -6.58 23.68 19.15
N PRO A 56 -5.71 23.93 20.16
CA PRO A 56 -6.04 23.62 21.54
C PRO A 56 -7.09 24.61 22.08
N THR A 57 -7.99 24.12 22.93
CA THR A 57 -8.96 24.95 23.67
C THR A 57 -8.65 24.89 25.16
N GLN A 58 -8.93 25.99 25.88
CA GLN A 58 -8.73 26.07 27.33
C GLN A 58 -9.94 26.75 27.98
N GLU A 59 -10.41 26.19 29.10
CA GLU A 59 -11.54 26.72 29.84
C GLU A 59 -11.10 27.73 30.93
N GLY A 60 -11.98 28.68 31.25
CA GLY A 60 -11.77 29.66 32.32
C GLY A 60 -12.05 31.09 31.88
N TRP A 61 -12.40 31.93 32.87
CA TRP A 61 -12.69 33.36 32.65
C TRP A 61 -11.41 34.21 32.52
N ASP A 62 -10.30 33.73 33.10
CA ASP A 62 -9.01 34.40 33.06
C ASP A 62 -8.05 33.70 32.07
N LEU A 63 -7.77 34.43 30.98
CA LEU A 63 -6.92 34.04 29.85
C LEU A 63 -5.64 34.90 29.78
N THR A 64 -5.31 35.67 30.82
CA THR A 64 -4.07 36.47 30.85
C THR A 64 -2.84 35.55 30.74
N ASP A 65 -1.90 35.91 29.85
CA ASP A 65 -0.66 35.17 29.54
C ASP A 65 -0.82 33.72 29.04
N LYS A 66 -2.03 33.33 28.61
CA LYS A 66 -2.32 31.99 28.06
C LYS A 66 -2.56 31.98 26.55
N ALA A 67 -2.02 32.96 25.82
CA ALA A 67 -2.13 32.99 24.37
C ALA A 67 -1.32 31.85 23.74
N THR A 68 -1.98 30.98 22.98
CA THR A 68 -1.34 29.87 22.27
C THR A 68 -0.81 30.31 20.91
N GLY A 69 0.36 29.79 20.52
CA GLY A 69 0.92 30.03 19.19
C GLY A 69 0.21 29.21 18.10
N LEU A 70 0.36 29.64 16.84
CA LEU A 70 -0.09 28.88 15.67
C LEU A 70 1.05 27.96 15.22
N LEU A 71 0.72 26.69 14.98
CA LEU A 71 1.63 25.69 14.43
C LEU A 71 0.93 24.97 13.27
N GLU A 72 1.50 25.09 12.08
CA GLU A 72 1.03 24.42 10.86
C GLU A 72 2.09 23.43 10.40
N LEU A 73 1.70 22.18 10.16
CA LEU A 73 2.61 21.08 9.83
C LEU A 73 2.68 20.85 8.32
N ASN A 74 3.76 20.22 7.87
CA ASN A 74 4.03 20.01 6.44
C ASN A 74 4.28 18.53 6.11
N VAL A 75 3.91 18.15 4.90
CA VAL A 75 4.20 16.83 4.30
C VAL A 75 4.87 17.04 2.93
N ALA A 76 5.96 16.32 2.69
CA ALA A 76 6.66 16.37 1.41
C ALA A 76 6.14 15.30 0.44
N VAL A 77 5.78 15.71 -0.77
CA VAL A 77 5.62 14.80 -1.92
C VAL A 77 6.87 14.84 -2.79
N ASN A 78 7.33 13.67 -3.23
CA ASN A 78 8.57 13.50 -3.96
C ASN A 78 8.35 12.70 -5.26
N MET A 79 9.18 12.94 -6.27
CA MET A 79 9.20 12.17 -7.52
C MET A 79 10.24 11.04 -7.44
N GLY A 80 9.85 9.85 -7.88
CA GLY A 80 10.76 8.72 -8.02
C GLY A 80 11.57 8.75 -9.33
N GLU A 81 12.46 7.78 -9.47
CA GLU A 81 13.24 7.57 -10.68
C GLU A 81 12.38 7.09 -11.86
N PRO A 82 12.74 7.44 -13.11
CA PRO A 82 12.02 7.00 -14.29
C PRO A 82 12.19 5.49 -14.53
N ASP A 83 11.10 4.83 -14.93
CA ASP A 83 11.08 3.42 -15.31
C ASP A 83 11.23 3.29 -16.84
N ASN A 84 12.05 2.34 -17.31
CA ASN A 84 12.42 2.22 -18.72
C ASN A 84 12.47 0.75 -19.19
N ASP A 85 11.99 0.48 -20.41
CA ASP A 85 12.37 -0.73 -21.18
C ASP A 85 13.35 -0.31 -22.27
N PHE A 86 14.57 -0.85 -22.22
CA PHE A 86 15.65 -0.50 -23.13
C PHE A 86 16.10 -1.72 -23.92
N PHE A 87 16.10 -1.61 -25.25
CA PHE A 87 16.53 -2.68 -26.15
C PHE A 87 17.09 -2.14 -27.47
N GLN A 88 17.87 -2.98 -28.15
CA GLN A 88 18.43 -2.71 -29.46
C GLN A 88 18.21 -3.90 -30.39
N LEU A 89 18.02 -3.64 -31.68
CA LEU A 89 17.98 -4.64 -32.74
C LEU A 89 19.01 -4.29 -33.80
N ARG A 90 19.60 -5.31 -34.42
CA ARG A 90 20.49 -5.12 -35.57
C ARG A 90 19.65 -5.03 -36.85
N ALA A 91 20.19 -4.41 -37.90
CA ALA A 91 19.46 -4.14 -39.14
C ALA A 91 18.94 -5.40 -39.86
N ASP A 92 19.59 -6.55 -39.69
CA ASP A 92 19.15 -7.82 -40.25
C ASP A 92 18.00 -8.48 -39.49
N ASP A 93 17.78 -8.12 -38.21
CA ASP A 93 16.67 -8.60 -37.38
C ASP A 93 15.35 -7.86 -37.66
N LEU A 94 15.41 -6.76 -38.41
CA LEU A 94 14.25 -5.92 -38.77
C LEU A 94 13.60 -6.31 -40.12
N ARG A 95 14.00 -7.45 -40.70
CA ARG A 95 13.37 -7.96 -41.94
C ARG A 95 11.91 -8.34 -41.73
N ASP A 96 11.55 -8.73 -40.51
CA ASP A 96 10.19 -8.93 -40.05
C ASP A 96 9.94 -8.09 -38.79
N GLU A 97 8.99 -7.17 -38.87
CA GLU A 97 8.67 -6.24 -37.79
C GLU A 97 7.79 -6.86 -36.69
N THR A 98 7.24 -8.06 -36.91
CA THR A 98 6.21 -8.64 -36.03
C THR A 98 6.71 -8.79 -34.60
N ALA A 99 7.90 -9.35 -34.42
CA ALA A 99 8.52 -9.52 -33.11
C ALA A 99 8.79 -8.18 -32.40
N TYR A 100 9.22 -7.17 -33.16
CA TYR A 100 9.46 -5.82 -32.64
C TYR A 100 8.15 -5.20 -32.12
N ARG A 101 7.06 -5.27 -32.88
CA ARG A 101 5.75 -4.72 -32.46
C ARG A 101 5.20 -5.42 -31.23
N HIS A 102 5.35 -6.75 -31.13
CA HIS A 102 4.95 -7.50 -29.93
C HIS A 102 5.73 -7.05 -28.69
N ARG A 103 7.02 -6.74 -28.82
CA ARG A 103 7.81 -6.21 -27.69
C ARG A 103 7.29 -4.86 -27.21
N ILE A 104 6.95 -3.93 -28.12
CA ILE A 104 6.41 -2.62 -27.75
C ILE A 104 5.11 -2.77 -26.93
N GLN A 105 4.22 -3.66 -27.35
CA GLN A 105 2.97 -3.92 -26.63
C GLN A 105 3.23 -4.56 -25.25
N SER A 106 4.19 -5.49 -25.17
CA SER A 106 4.60 -6.11 -23.91
C SER A 106 5.18 -5.10 -22.92
N ALA A 107 6.04 -4.18 -23.39
CA ALA A 107 6.63 -3.12 -22.59
C ALA A 107 5.57 -2.21 -21.96
N ALA A 108 4.57 -1.79 -22.74
CA ALA A 108 3.47 -0.96 -22.26
C ALA A 108 2.69 -1.64 -21.11
N ARG A 109 2.38 -2.94 -21.25
CA ARG A 109 1.71 -3.72 -20.20
C ARG A 109 2.59 -3.87 -18.96
N LYS A 110 3.90 -4.07 -19.13
CA LYS A 110 4.85 -4.22 -18.02
C LYS A 110 5.01 -2.93 -17.21
N LEU A 111 5.12 -1.78 -17.88
CA LEU A 111 5.21 -0.46 -17.23
C LEU A 111 3.95 -0.16 -16.41
N ALA A 112 2.76 -0.42 -16.96
CA ALA A 112 1.51 -0.28 -16.22
C ALA A 112 1.46 -1.18 -14.97
N ASN A 113 1.97 -2.41 -15.08
CA ASN A 113 2.07 -3.35 -13.97
C ASN A 113 3.03 -2.87 -12.86
N ASN A 114 4.13 -2.21 -13.22
CA ASN A 114 5.10 -1.69 -12.24
C ASN A 114 4.49 -0.55 -11.41
N VAL A 115 3.62 0.29 -12.00
CA VAL A 115 2.88 1.32 -11.25
C VAL A 115 1.99 0.69 -10.19
N GLU A 116 1.22 -0.33 -10.54
CA GLU A 116 0.36 -1.06 -9.58
C GLU A 116 1.16 -1.65 -8.43
N LEU A 117 2.31 -2.29 -8.72
CA LEU A 117 3.19 -2.87 -7.69
C LEU A 117 3.77 -1.81 -6.76
N LYS A 118 4.23 -0.67 -7.30
CA LYS A 118 4.76 0.44 -6.49
C LYS A 118 3.69 0.98 -5.53
N VAL A 119 2.46 1.18 -6.01
CA VAL A 119 1.35 1.63 -5.16
C VAL A 119 1.00 0.59 -4.09
N ALA A 120 0.93 -0.69 -4.48
CA ALA A 120 0.62 -1.79 -3.56
C ALA A 120 1.66 -1.93 -2.44
N ASN A 121 2.95 -1.90 -2.79
CA ASN A 121 4.05 -2.00 -1.84
C ASN A 121 4.07 -0.78 -0.91
N MET A 122 3.94 0.42 -1.48
CA MET A 122 3.97 1.65 -0.70
C MET A 122 2.82 1.72 0.33
N ALA A 123 1.62 1.25 -0.05
CA ALA A 123 0.48 1.14 0.86
C ALA A 123 0.71 0.10 1.97
N ALA A 124 1.30 -1.05 1.64
CA ALA A 124 1.57 -2.12 2.61
C ALA A 124 2.74 -1.78 3.56
N GLU A 125 3.76 -1.07 3.08
CA GLU A 125 4.96 -0.73 3.84
C GLU A 125 4.77 0.44 4.80
N MET A 126 3.93 1.42 4.44
CA MET A 126 3.72 2.65 5.22
C MET A 126 2.36 2.70 5.95
N GLY A 127 1.72 1.55 6.17
CA GLY A 127 0.48 1.46 6.93
C GLY A 127 0.71 1.72 8.43
N SER A 128 0.00 2.70 9.00
CA SER A 128 0.01 2.96 10.45
C SER A 128 -1.09 2.20 11.20
N LEU A 129 -2.15 1.80 10.50
CA LEU A 129 -3.26 0.99 11.02
C LEU A 129 -2.96 -0.48 10.74
N VAL A 130 -2.85 -1.29 11.79
CA VAL A 130 -2.56 -2.72 11.68
C VAL A 130 -3.63 -3.49 12.45
N ILE A 131 -4.26 -4.44 11.75
CA ILE A 131 -5.25 -5.35 12.32
C ILE A 131 -4.63 -6.73 12.32
N THR A 132 -4.64 -7.36 13.49
CA THR A 132 -4.15 -8.73 13.66
C THR A 132 -5.33 -9.63 13.98
N SER A 133 -5.33 -10.83 13.39
CA SER A 133 -6.27 -11.89 13.72
C SER A 133 -5.49 -13.06 14.32
N PRO A 134 -5.97 -13.68 15.41
CA PRO A 134 -5.37 -14.91 15.96
C PRO A 134 -5.37 -16.07 14.97
N ASP A 135 -6.42 -16.16 14.16
CA ASP A 135 -6.65 -17.25 13.20
C ASP A 135 -6.77 -16.72 11.77
N ALA A 136 -6.55 -17.61 10.80
CA ALA A 136 -6.73 -17.27 9.39
C ALA A 136 -8.22 -17.12 9.03
N ILE A 137 -8.51 -16.22 8.08
CA ILE A 137 -9.85 -16.08 7.48
C ILE A 137 -10.32 -17.44 6.93
N GLY A 138 -11.60 -17.75 7.10
CA GLY A 138 -12.30 -18.99 6.75
C GLY A 138 -12.40 -20.04 7.86
N THR A 139 -11.90 -19.76 9.07
CA THR A 139 -11.88 -20.69 10.21
C THR A 139 -13.18 -20.63 11.01
N ASN A 140 -13.69 -19.42 11.25
CA ASN A 140 -14.90 -19.20 12.04
C ASN A 140 -16.03 -18.67 11.14
N THR A 141 -17.27 -18.79 11.59
CA THR A 141 -18.41 -18.19 10.88
C THR A 141 -18.32 -16.67 10.94
N ALA A 142 -18.54 -15.97 9.82
CA ALA A 142 -18.52 -14.52 9.69
C ALA A 142 -17.16 -13.84 9.94
N ASP A 143 -16.06 -14.59 9.96
CA ASP A 143 -14.71 -14.04 10.18
C ASP A 143 -14.29 -13.05 9.07
N ALA A 144 -14.65 -13.33 7.83
CA ALA A 144 -14.40 -12.45 6.70
C ALA A 144 -15.12 -11.10 6.82
N TRP A 145 -16.34 -11.10 7.38
CA TRP A 145 -17.07 -9.86 7.62
C TRP A 145 -16.48 -9.11 8.81
N ASN A 146 -16.19 -9.83 9.91
CA ASN A 146 -15.62 -9.21 11.12
C ASN A 146 -14.28 -8.54 10.82
N PHE A 147 -13.40 -9.20 10.07
CA PHE A 147 -12.08 -8.65 9.76
C PHE A 147 -12.15 -7.35 8.93
N VAL A 148 -13.16 -7.23 8.05
CA VAL A 148 -13.40 -5.97 7.31
C VAL A 148 -14.03 -4.92 8.24
N ALA A 149 -14.98 -5.32 9.09
CA ALA A 149 -15.61 -4.42 10.05
C ALA A 149 -14.63 -3.84 11.07
N ASP A 150 -13.69 -4.65 11.58
CA ASP A 150 -12.63 -4.20 12.49
C ASP A 150 -11.78 -3.08 11.86
N ALA A 151 -11.61 -3.11 10.54
CA ALA A 151 -10.91 -2.05 9.81
C ALA A 151 -11.69 -0.75 9.76
N GLU A 152 -13.00 -0.84 9.61
CA GLU A 152 -13.87 0.34 9.61
C GLU A 152 -13.97 0.94 11.02
N GLU A 153 -14.12 0.11 12.05
CA GLU A 153 -14.13 0.55 13.45
C GLU A 153 -12.84 1.28 13.81
N LEU A 154 -11.68 0.74 13.41
CA LEU A 154 -10.39 1.37 13.69
C LEU A 154 -10.23 2.71 12.97
N MET A 155 -10.76 2.85 11.76
CA MET A 155 -10.76 4.13 11.04
C MET A 155 -11.73 5.13 11.65
N PHE A 156 -12.91 4.68 12.06
CA PHE A 156 -13.95 5.51 12.64
C PHE A 156 -13.58 6.01 14.04
N SER A 157 -13.05 5.15 14.90
CA SER A 157 -12.59 5.51 16.26
C SER A 157 -11.45 6.53 16.28
N ARG A 158 -10.70 6.64 15.18
CA ARG A 158 -9.66 7.67 14.99
C ARG A 158 -10.14 8.90 14.24
N GLU A 159 -11.45 8.98 13.97
CA GLU A 159 -12.10 10.09 13.28
C GLU A 159 -11.42 10.46 11.95
N LEU A 160 -10.92 9.45 11.23
CA LEU A 160 -10.21 9.69 9.99
C LEU A 160 -11.18 10.27 8.94
N ASN A 161 -10.72 11.25 8.15
CA ASN A 161 -11.52 11.82 7.07
C ASN A 161 -11.93 10.74 6.04
N ARG A 162 -13.24 10.63 5.76
CA ARG A 162 -13.85 9.68 4.81
C ARG A 162 -14.47 10.36 3.57
N ASP A 163 -14.31 11.66 3.39
CA ASP A 163 -14.97 12.45 2.34
C ASP A 163 -14.64 11.96 0.93
N MET A 164 -13.47 11.36 0.75
CA MET A 164 -13.01 10.84 -0.53
C MET A 164 -13.42 9.38 -0.82
N GLY A 165 -14.17 8.77 0.10
CA GLY A 165 -14.53 7.37 0.08
C GLY A 165 -13.42 6.45 0.56
N THR A 166 -13.80 5.24 0.94
CA THR A 166 -12.92 4.20 1.50
C THR A 166 -12.90 2.97 0.61
N SER A 167 -11.76 2.30 0.50
CA SER A 167 -11.62 1.10 -0.33
C SER A 167 -10.83 0.03 0.39
N TYR A 168 -11.29 -1.22 0.27
CA TYR A 168 -10.66 -2.38 0.87
C TYR A 168 -10.20 -3.35 -0.21
N PHE A 169 -8.98 -3.88 -0.09
CA PHE A 169 -8.40 -4.80 -1.06
C PHE A 169 -8.06 -6.14 -0.41
N PHE A 170 -8.70 -7.20 -0.90
CA PHE A 170 -8.35 -8.57 -0.57
C PHE A 170 -7.26 -9.13 -1.49
N ASN A 171 -6.46 -10.05 -0.95
CA ASN A 171 -5.70 -10.99 -1.76
C ASN A 171 -6.68 -12.00 -2.42
N PRO A 172 -6.30 -12.67 -3.52
CA PRO A 172 -7.20 -13.59 -4.20
C PRO A 172 -7.64 -14.78 -3.35
N GLN A 173 -6.77 -15.25 -2.44
CA GLN A 173 -7.02 -16.42 -1.63
C GLN A 173 -8.04 -16.16 -0.52
N ASP A 174 -7.90 -15.09 0.25
CA ASP A 174 -8.85 -14.82 1.34
C ASP A 174 -10.16 -14.24 0.81
N TYR A 175 -10.15 -13.57 -0.36
CA TYR A 175 -11.39 -13.23 -1.07
C TYR A 175 -12.25 -14.46 -1.39
N LYS A 176 -11.61 -15.55 -1.85
CA LYS A 176 -12.33 -16.82 -2.10
C LYS A 176 -12.96 -17.36 -0.83
N LYS A 177 -12.25 -17.32 0.30
CA LYS A 177 -12.77 -17.83 1.58
C LYS A 177 -13.93 -16.98 2.10
N ALA A 178 -13.86 -15.67 1.91
CA ALA A 178 -14.94 -14.76 2.23
C ALA A 178 -16.20 -15.03 1.39
N GLY A 179 -16.05 -15.30 0.08
CA GLY A 179 -17.15 -15.78 -0.76
C GLY A 179 -17.68 -17.15 -0.35
N TYR A 180 -16.79 -18.06 0.07
CA TYR A 180 -17.16 -19.39 0.55
C TYR A 180 -17.97 -19.35 1.85
N ASP A 181 -17.69 -18.42 2.77
CA ASP A 181 -18.50 -18.24 3.98
C ASP A 181 -19.96 -17.85 3.66
N LEU A 182 -20.17 -17.08 2.59
CA LEU A 182 -21.52 -16.73 2.13
C LEU A 182 -22.27 -17.93 1.55
N THR A 183 -21.59 -18.85 0.87
CA THR A 183 -22.23 -20.03 0.24
C THR A 183 -22.44 -21.19 1.20
N LYS A 184 -21.79 -21.21 2.37
CA LYS A 184 -22.09 -22.16 3.46
C LYS A 184 -23.48 -21.93 4.06
N ARG A 185 -24.02 -20.72 3.95
CA ARG A 185 -25.36 -20.37 4.42
C ARG A 185 -26.40 -20.85 3.41
N ASP A 186 -27.62 -21.09 3.89
CA ASP A 186 -28.73 -21.42 3.00
C ASP A 186 -28.87 -20.34 1.93
N ILE A 187 -28.90 -20.79 0.67
CA ILE A 187 -28.88 -19.91 -0.51
C ILE A 187 -30.29 -19.35 -0.67
N PHE A 188 -30.58 -18.32 0.12
CA PHE A 188 -31.85 -17.60 0.09
C PHE A 188 -31.58 -16.09 0.04
N GLY A 189 -32.08 -15.46 -1.02
CA GLY A 189 -31.87 -14.03 -1.28
C GLY A 189 -30.64 -13.72 -2.14
N ARG A 190 -30.52 -12.43 -2.51
CA ARG A 190 -29.57 -11.96 -3.54
C ARG A 190 -28.09 -12.19 -3.19
N ILE A 191 -27.70 -11.97 -1.94
CA ILE A 191 -26.30 -11.96 -1.51
C ILE A 191 -25.63 -13.35 -1.64
N PRO A 192 -26.18 -14.44 -1.05
CA PRO A 192 -25.58 -15.77 -1.19
C PRO A 192 -25.73 -16.31 -2.62
N GLU A 193 -26.79 -15.94 -3.34
CA GLU A 193 -27.02 -16.37 -4.73
C GLU A 193 -26.01 -15.76 -5.72
N GLU A 194 -25.73 -14.46 -5.61
CA GLU A 194 -24.72 -13.77 -6.43
C GLU A 194 -23.31 -14.27 -6.10
N ALA A 195 -23.01 -14.51 -4.82
CA ALA A 195 -21.75 -15.11 -4.41
C ALA A 195 -21.57 -16.53 -4.99
N TYR A 196 -22.66 -17.32 -5.08
CA TYR A 196 -22.62 -18.65 -5.68
C TYR A 196 -22.49 -18.61 -7.21
N ARG A 197 -23.19 -17.70 -7.89
CA ARG A 197 -23.20 -17.61 -9.36
C ARG A 197 -21.95 -16.96 -9.94
N ASP A 198 -21.56 -15.81 -9.38
CA ASP A 198 -20.52 -14.94 -9.94
C ASP A 198 -19.20 -14.99 -9.15
N GLY A 199 -19.19 -15.64 -7.98
CA GLY A 199 -18.00 -15.74 -7.13
C GLY A 199 -17.55 -14.39 -6.57
N THR A 200 -18.45 -13.40 -6.54
CA THR A 200 -18.20 -12.05 -6.04
C THR A 200 -18.78 -11.86 -4.65
N ILE A 201 -18.06 -11.11 -3.84
CA ILE A 201 -18.60 -10.48 -2.64
C ILE A 201 -19.27 -9.18 -3.07
N GLN A 202 -20.25 -8.73 -2.29
CA GLN A 202 -20.90 -7.43 -2.49
C GLN A 202 -19.85 -6.31 -2.55
N ARG A 203 -20.10 -5.31 -3.41
CA ARG A 203 -19.16 -4.18 -3.60
C ARG A 203 -18.97 -3.34 -2.36
N GLN A 204 -20.01 -3.23 -1.53
CA GLN A 204 -20.00 -2.51 -0.27
C GLN A 204 -20.21 -3.50 0.87
N VAL A 205 -19.24 -3.58 1.78
CA VAL A 205 -19.29 -4.43 2.97
C VAL A 205 -18.73 -3.62 4.14
N ALA A 206 -19.43 -3.68 5.28
CA ALA A 206 -19.00 -3.08 6.55
C ALA A 206 -18.54 -1.61 6.42
N GLY A 207 -19.33 -0.78 5.71
CA GLY A 207 -19.09 0.66 5.58
C GLY A 207 -18.04 1.09 4.55
N PHE A 208 -17.37 0.15 3.87
CA PHE A 208 -16.48 0.47 2.75
C PHE A 208 -17.24 0.68 1.45
N ASP A 209 -16.81 1.67 0.64
CA ASP A 209 -17.46 2.01 -0.63
C ASP A 209 -17.15 1.02 -1.76
N ASP A 210 -15.93 0.48 -1.76
CA ASP A 210 -15.50 -0.53 -2.73
C ASP A 210 -14.60 -1.59 -2.09
N VAL A 211 -15.06 -2.83 -2.14
CA VAL A 211 -14.32 -4.03 -1.77
C VAL A 211 -13.85 -4.73 -3.05
N LEU A 212 -12.54 -4.78 -3.23
CA LEU A 212 -11.90 -5.31 -4.45
C LEU A 212 -10.90 -6.42 -4.12
N ARG A 213 -10.43 -7.11 -5.16
CA ARG A 213 -9.32 -8.06 -5.09
C ARG A 213 -8.17 -7.61 -5.98
N SER A 214 -6.95 -7.74 -5.50
CA SER A 214 -5.75 -7.50 -6.32
C SER A 214 -4.76 -8.65 -6.18
N PRO A 215 -4.27 -9.23 -7.29
CA PRO A 215 -3.24 -10.28 -7.24
C PRO A 215 -1.85 -9.74 -6.91
N LYS A 216 -1.68 -8.41 -6.84
CA LYS A 216 -0.37 -7.74 -6.66
C LYS A 216 -0.10 -7.27 -5.24
N LEU A 217 -0.95 -7.63 -4.28
CA LEU A 217 -0.69 -7.34 -2.87
C LEU A 217 0.57 -8.11 -2.42
N PRO A 218 1.55 -7.44 -1.78
CA PRO A 218 2.79 -8.09 -1.37
C PRO A 218 2.56 -9.05 -0.19
N VAL A 219 3.46 -10.02 -0.05
CA VAL A 219 3.51 -10.88 1.13
C VAL A 219 4.43 -10.25 2.16
N LEU A 220 3.89 -9.91 3.34
CA LEU A 220 4.68 -9.37 4.43
C LEU A 220 5.46 -10.50 5.12
N THR A 221 6.79 -10.45 5.05
CA THR A 221 7.65 -11.46 5.67
C THR A 221 7.76 -11.21 7.18
N LYS A 222 7.65 -12.27 7.99
CA LYS A 222 7.80 -12.16 9.45
C LYS A 222 9.19 -11.65 9.85
N SER A 223 9.24 -10.79 10.86
CA SER A 223 10.50 -10.37 11.48
C SER A 223 11.06 -11.45 12.40
N THR A 224 12.38 -11.63 12.43
CA THR A 224 13.08 -12.51 13.38
C THR A 224 13.51 -11.78 14.66
N ALA A 225 13.27 -10.47 14.72
CA ALA A 225 13.73 -9.61 15.80
C ALA A 225 12.97 -9.86 17.11
N THR A 226 13.62 -9.53 18.22
CA THR A 226 13.11 -9.74 19.57
C THR A 226 13.68 -8.79 20.58
N GLY A 227 13.05 -8.73 21.76
CA GLY A 227 13.70 -8.24 22.97
C GLY A 227 14.19 -6.82 22.78
N ILE A 228 13.61 -6.13 21.79
CA ILE A 228 13.99 -4.79 21.41
C ILE A 228 13.32 -3.90 22.45
N THR A 229 14.15 -3.29 23.29
CA THR A 229 13.73 -2.27 24.21
C THR A 229 14.10 -0.89 23.66
N VAL A 230 13.24 0.10 23.90
CA VAL A 230 13.56 1.51 23.62
C VAL A 230 14.66 2.01 24.56
N SER A 231 15.60 2.81 24.04
CA SER A 231 16.63 3.44 24.87
C SER A 231 16.14 4.77 25.41
N GLY A 232 16.00 4.87 26.74
CA GLY A 232 15.66 6.10 27.44
C GLY A 232 14.26 6.64 27.13
N ALA A 233 13.90 7.72 27.83
CA ALA A 233 12.70 8.48 27.52
C ALA A 233 12.95 9.34 26.27
N GLN A 234 12.14 9.15 25.24
CA GLN A 234 12.21 9.91 24.00
C GLN A 234 10.95 10.75 23.84
N SER A 235 11.14 12.04 23.56
CA SER A 235 10.05 12.98 23.28
C SER A 235 10.14 13.46 21.84
N PHE A 236 9.02 13.45 21.14
CA PHE A 236 8.90 13.92 19.77
C PHE A 236 8.05 15.18 19.77
N LYS A 237 8.58 16.26 19.19
CA LYS A 237 7.89 17.54 19.12
C LYS A 237 7.44 17.79 17.68
N PRO A 238 6.16 18.10 17.44
CA PRO A 238 5.70 18.55 16.13
C PRO A 238 6.35 19.90 15.82
N VAL A 239 6.98 20.01 14.64
CA VAL A 239 7.65 21.23 14.20
C VAL A 239 7.40 21.45 12.71
N ALA A 240 7.15 22.70 12.33
CA ALA A 240 6.96 23.08 10.93
C ALA A 240 8.30 23.16 10.17
N TRP A 241 9.32 23.69 10.87
CA TRP A 241 10.67 23.89 10.39
C TRP A 241 11.65 23.76 11.55
N GLN A 242 12.91 23.45 11.22
CA GLN A 242 14.02 23.46 12.17
C GLN A 242 15.16 24.31 11.63
N LEU A 243 16.03 24.78 12.53
CA LEU A 243 17.24 25.50 12.14
C LEU A 243 18.29 24.50 11.67
N ASP A 244 18.83 24.76 10.49
CA ASP A 244 20.06 24.16 10.02
C ASP A 244 21.26 24.70 10.82
N ASN A 245 22.41 24.03 10.73
CA ASN A 245 23.64 24.40 11.42
C ASN A 245 24.10 25.83 11.08
N ASP A 246 23.78 26.29 9.87
CA ASP A 246 24.10 27.64 9.39
C ASP A 246 22.98 28.67 9.71
N GLY A 247 21.95 28.29 10.45
CA GLY A 247 20.84 29.16 10.88
C GLY A 247 19.71 29.32 9.86
N ASN A 248 19.75 28.60 8.73
CA ASN A 248 18.67 28.56 7.76
C ASN A 248 17.47 27.77 8.29
N LYS A 249 16.25 28.12 7.87
CA LYS A 249 15.05 27.35 8.22
C LYS A 249 14.79 26.28 7.18
N VAL A 250 14.73 25.03 7.61
CA VAL A 250 14.44 23.88 6.75
C VAL A 250 13.13 23.24 7.19
N ASN A 251 12.24 22.96 6.23
CA ASN A 251 10.96 22.32 6.48
C ASN A 251 11.16 20.87 6.99
N VAL A 252 10.25 20.43 7.86
CA VAL A 252 10.27 19.07 8.45
C VAL A 252 9.03 18.30 7.98
N ASP A 253 9.21 17.03 7.61
CA ASP A 253 8.12 16.12 7.24
C ASP A 253 7.49 15.50 8.49
N ASN A 254 6.19 15.70 8.67
CA ASN A 254 5.43 15.24 9.83
C ASN A 254 5.18 13.71 9.85
N ARG A 255 5.51 12.97 8.78
CA ARG A 255 5.20 11.54 8.71
C ARG A 255 6.22 10.62 9.39
N PHE A 256 7.40 11.14 9.75
CA PHE A 256 8.50 10.31 10.25
C PHE A 256 8.96 10.76 11.63
N CYS A 257 9.27 9.79 12.50
CA CYS A 257 10.00 10.02 13.74
C CYS A 257 11.16 9.03 13.84
N TYR A 258 12.33 9.51 14.26
CA TYR A 258 13.49 8.66 14.46
C TYR A 258 13.62 8.26 15.92
N ARG A 259 13.36 6.97 16.21
CA ARG A 259 13.63 6.37 17.52
C ARG A 259 15.01 5.73 17.49
N HIS A 260 15.92 6.18 18.34
CA HIS A 260 17.22 5.53 18.47
C HIS A 260 17.05 4.17 19.18
N PRO A 261 17.36 3.02 18.54
CA PRO A 261 17.41 1.73 19.23
C PRO A 261 18.64 1.68 20.15
N VAL A 262 18.58 0.96 21.27
CA VAL A 262 19.81 0.63 22.01
C VAL A 262 20.71 -0.17 21.07
N CYS A 263 21.73 0.47 20.49
CA CYS A 263 22.90 -0.27 20.02
C CYS A 263 23.94 -0.12 21.12
N ASN A 264 23.95 -1.04 22.08
CA ASN A 264 25.08 -1.20 22.98
C ASN A 264 26.25 -1.75 22.15
N TYR A 265 26.86 -0.90 21.32
CA TYR A 265 28.20 -1.15 20.79
C TYR A 265 29.19 -0.93 21.93
N ARG A 266 29.40 -1.98 22.74
CA ARG A 266 30.73 -2.27 23.25
C ARG A 266 31.39 -3.15 22.16
N PRO A 267 32.59 -2.83 21.68
CA PRO A 267 33.13 -3.46 20.48
C PRO A 267 33.60 -4.86 20.84
N GLU A 268 32.74 -5.88 20.71
CA GLU A 268 33.17 -7.28 20.68
C GLU A 268 32.05 -8.18 20.11
N THR A 269 32.22 -8.49 18.82
CA THR A 269 31.81 -9.72 18.12
C THR A 269 30.70 -10.62 18.70
N ARG A 270 29.66 -10.81 17.86
CA ARG A 270 28.79 -12.01 17.64
C ARG A 270 27.39 -12.05 18.29
N ARG A 271 26.42 -11.65 17.44
CA ARG A 271 25.16 -12.33 17.04
C ARG A 271 24.38 -13.11 18.11
N GLN A 272 23.20 -12.59 18.50
CA GLN A 272 22.11 -13.37 19.12
C GLN A 272 20.70 -12.88 18.69
N ASN A 273 19.75 -13.82 18.63
CA ASN A 273 18.36 -13.78 18.14
C ASN A 273 17.32 -13.81 19.31
N PHE A 274 16.01 -13.68 19.00
CA PHE A 274 14.80 -14.36 19.62
C PHE A 274 13.72 -13.80 20.59
N VAL A 275 12.49 -13.70 20.02
CA VAL A 275 11.05 -13.53 20.39
C VAL A 275 10.43 -13.05 21.77
N TYR A 276 9.41 -12.15 21.68
CA TYR A 276 8.05 -11.95 22.35
C TYR A 276 7.78 -11.71 23.87
N TRP A 277 6.64 -11.02 24.16
CA TRP A 277 5.48 -11.42 25.06
C TRP A 277 4.41 -10.27 25.17
N ARG A 278 3.08 -10.40 24.95
CA ARG A 278 1.89 -11.03 25.62
C ARG A 278 1.61 -10.60 27.08
N GLU A 279 0.42 -10.05 27.37
CA GLU A 279 -0.61 -10.47 28.36
C GLU A 279 -1.53 -9.36 28.93
N VAL A 280 -2.76 -9.80 29.21
CA VAL A 280 -3.98 -9.22 29.86
C VAL A 280 -3.93 -9.59 31.37
N PRO A 281 -4.82 -9.19 32.32
CA PRO A 281 -5.68 -8.02 32.54
C PRO A 281 -5.30 -7.22 33.83
N TRP A 282 -5.94 -6.07 34.05
CA TRP A 282 -5.91 -5.31 35.31
C TRP A 282 -6.75 -5.97 36.41
N SER A 283 -6.20 -6.05 37.63
CA SER A 283 -6.94 -6.28 38.88
C SER A 283 -6.73 -5.11 39.82
N ASP A 284 -7.84 -4.58 40.34
CA ASP A 284 -7.91 -3.49 41.30
C ASP A 284 -7.20 -3.80 42.63
N GLY A 285 -6.61 -2.75 43.20
CA GLY A 285 -6.01 -2.67 44.53
C GLY A 285 -5.49 -1.27 44.80
#